data_AF-A0A3A5WSM8-F1
#
_entry.id   AF-A0A3A5WSM8-F1
#
_cell.length_a   1.000
_cell.length_b   1.000
_cell.length_c   1.000
_cell.angle_alpha   90.00
_cell.angle_beta   90.00
_cell.angle_gamma   90.00
#
_symmetry.space_group_name_H-M   'P 1'
#
loop_
_entity.id
_entity.type
_entity.pdbx_description
1 polymer ?
#
loop_
_entity_poly.entity_id
_entity_poly.type
_entity_poly.pdbx_seq_one_letter_code
_entity_poly.pdbx_strand_id
1 'polypeptide(L)'
;MSQLGRLNNTHRLVILMALPPIELGEFDHYTLIVEDARAVAEFHINKLGFKPARIQMVNAGSAPDGEYDMLNHILWLPGSDEKVVVVTEGLTEESIFYRYYWTYGAGIHHVAYTVDDIDETLEKLREHGVETTSDNILQDPVSGLKQIFLDREHCGYFIELIERNETSGAGEFVEDNMSALANTMEGYLDEPEVESDDENNPSISISAPVETVQNVMADPFKLPEWTGHRMIRMIDDKLVEARMHGDIDLKIEPDSSGVSYTWSNGEAEKTIRLEISSDGKAVNVSADLSGVTGNGRKKLHEIITIELKVLKALIEGEPEKISKTDYFMLDEWHLEIHQRRGL
;
A
#
# COMPACT_ATOMS: atom_id res chain seq x y z
N MET A 1 19.61 -32.31 -54.47
CA MET A 1 20.47 -31.54 -53.54
C MET A 1 20.42 -30.08 -53.94
N SER A 2 20.30 -29.19 -52.93
CA SER A 2 20.32 -27.70 -52.94
C SER A 2 19.21 -27.01 -53.75
N GLN A 3 18.17 -26.47 -53.09
CA GLN A 3 18.09 -25.14 -52.43
C GLN A 3 17.46 -24.10 -53.37
N LEU A 4 16.25 -23.65 -53.03
CA LEU A 4 15.83 -22.24 -52.95
C LEU A 4 14.33 -22.22 -52.60
N GLY A 5 14.06 -22.37 -51.30
CA GLY A 5 12.77 -22.12 -50.70
C GLY A 5 12.54 -20.62 -50.59
N ARG A 6 11.33 -20.20 -50.95
CA ARG A 6 10.76 -18.89 -50.67
C ARG A 6 10.73 -18.66 -49.16
N LEU A 7 11.21 -17.51 -48.72
CA LEU A 7 10.82 -16.92 -47.44
C LEU A 7 10.30 -15.52 -47.74
N ASN A 8 8.97 -15.42 -47.85
CA ASN A 8 8.26 -14.19 -47.55
C ASN A 8 8.42 -13.95 -46.05
N ASN A 9 8.90 -12.78 -45.66
CA ASN A 9 8.49 -12.14 -44.42
C ASN A 9 8.87 -10.66 -44.48
N THR A 10 7.90 -9.86 -44.88
CA THR A 10 7.82 -8.41 -44.73
C THR A 10 8.01 -8.07 -43.25
N HIS A 11 9.22 -7.70 -42.85
CA HIS A 11 9.42 -6.96 -41.61
C HIS A 11 8.96 -5.52 -41.85
N ARG A 12 7.68 -5.25 -41.55
CA ARG A 12 7.23 -3.88 -41.27
C ARG A 12 7.89 -3.49 -39.95
N LEU A 13 8.97 -2.73 -40.05
CA LEU A 13 9.51 -1.96 -38.95
C LEU A 13 8.43 -0.91 -38.60
N VAL A 14 7.56 -1.23 -37.63
CA VAL A 14 6.69 -0.22 -37.01
C VAL A 14 7.61 0.61 -36.14
N ILE A 15 8.00 1.77 -36.65
CA ILE A 15 8.53 2.84 -35.82
C ILE A 15 7.36 3.22 -34.91
N LEU A 16 7.41 2.80 -33.65
CA LEU A 16 6.56 3.35 -32.60
C LEU A 16 6.96 4.84 -32.52
N MET A 17 6.20 5.72 -33.18
CA MET A 17 6.31 7.13 -32.89
C MET A 17 5.79 7.29 -31.48
N ALA A 18 6.67 7.66 -30.54
CA ALA A 18 6.25 8.04 -29.21
C ALA A 18 5.21 9.16 -29.36
N LEU A 19 4.02 8.95 -28.80
CA LEU A 19 2.99 9.97 -28.78
C LEU A 19 3.53 11.19 -28.00
N PRO A 20 3.22 12.42 -28.43
CA PRO A 20 3.68 13.62 -27.74
C PRO A 20 3.05 13.69 -26.33
N PRO A 21 3.74 14.26 -25.33
CA PRO A 21 3.19 14.38 -23.99
C PRO A 21 1.87 15.17 -24.00
N ILE A 22 0.94 14.73 -23.17
CA ILE A 22 -0.34 15.44 -22.97
C ILE A 22 -0.07 16.59 -22.00
N GLU A 23 -0.44 17.81 -22.42
CA GLU A 23 -0.39 18.99 -21.56
C GLU A 23 -1.68 19.05 -20.74
N LEU A 24 -1.53 18.96 -19.41
CA LEU A 24 -2.61 19.25 -18.46
C LEU A 24 -2.68 20.76 -18.19
N GLY A 25 -3.83 21.23 -17.73
CA GLY A 25 -3.99 22.63 -17.31
C GLY A 25 -3.34 22.92 -15.95
N GLU A 26 -3.81 23.97 -15.30
CA GLU A 26 -3.26 24.38 -14.01
C GLU A 26 -3.58 23.37 -12.91
N PHE A 27 -2.71 23.33 -11.90
CA PHE A 27 -3.03 22.72 -10.62
C PHE A 27 -4.34 23.30 -10.07
N ASP A 28 -5.25 22.47 -9.57
CA ASP A 28 -6.54 22.88 -8.97
C ASP A 28 -6.49 22.73 -7.44
N HIS A 29 -6.28 21.50 -6.97
CA HIS A 29 -6.19 21.18 -5.55
C HIS A 29 -5.37 19.92 -5.30
N TYR A 30 -5.00 19.67 -4.03
CA TYR A 30 -4.54 18.37 -3.59
C TYR A 30 -5.28 17.96 -2.32
N THR A 31 -5.41 16.65 -2.12
CA THR A 31 -6.11 16.10 -0.95
C THR A 31 -5.13 15.31 -0.10
N LEU A 32 -5.17 15.53 1.21
CA LEU A 32 -4.45 14.77 2.21
C LEU A 32 -5.42 13.83 2.91
N ILE A 33 -5.03 12.56 3.09
CA ILE A 33 -5.70 11.66 4.04
C ILE A 33 -4.83 11.57 5.28
N VAL A 34 -5.43 11.80 6.45
CA VAL A 34 -4.74 11.87 7.74
C VAL A 34 -5.60 11.27 8.86
N GLU A 35 -4.96 10.97 9.99
CA GLU A 35 -5.63 10.43 11.19
C GLU A 35 -6.52 11.45 11.91
N ASP A 36 -6.06 12.71 11.98
CA ASP A 36 -6.75 13.81 12.65
C ASP A 36 -6.73 15.04 11.72
N ALA A 37 -7.81 15.22 10.96
CA ALA A 37 -7.91 16.30 9.97
C ALA A 37 -7.91 17.67 10.64
N ARG A 38 -8.46 17.76 11.86
CA ARG A 38 -8.50 19.01 12.60
C ARG A 38 -7.10 19.45 13.02
N ALA A 39 -6.31 18.57 13.63
CA ALA A 39 -4.96 18.89 14.07
C ALA A 39 -4.06 19.29 12.88
N VAL A 40 -4.19 18.57 11.76
CA VAL A 40 -3.46 18.88 10.53
C VAL A 40 -3.92 20.20 9.93
N ALA A 41 -5.21 20.49 9.89
CA ALA A 41 -5.73 21.77 9.41
C ALA A 41 -5.27 22.94 10.30
N GLU A 42 -5.33 22.78 11.62
CA GLU A 42 -4.82 23.77 12.58
C GLU A 42 -3.32 24.03 12.40
N PHE A 43 -2.53 23.00 12.09
CA PHE A 43 -1.12 23.18 11.72
C PHE A 43 -0.96 24.02 10.44
N HIS A 44 -1.67 23.69 9.36
CA HIS A 44 -1.61 24.45 8.10
C HIS A 44 -2.01 25.92 8.30
N ILE A 45 -3.09 26.17 9.04
CA ILE A 45 -3.58 27.52 9.31
C ILE A 45 -2.60 28.29 10.18
N ASN A 46 -2.24 27.74 11.35
CA ASN A 46 -1.53 28.49 12.38
C ASN A 46 -0.01 28.55 12.16
N LYS A 47 0.56 27.61 11.38
CA LYS A 47 2.01 27.51 11.18
C LYS A 47 2.43 27.80 9.74
N LEU A 48 1.60 27.48 8.76
CA LEU A 48 1.96 27.60 7.34
C LEU A 48 1.22 28.72 6.59
N GLY A 49 0.28 29.41 7.25
CA GLY A 49 -0.40 30.59 6.69
C GLY A 49 -1.52 30.26 5.69
N PHE A 50 -2.05 29.05 5.73
CA PHE A 50 -3.25 28.68 4.98
C PHE A 50 -4.47 29.40 5.58
N LYS A 51 -5.49 29.64 4.76
CA LYS A 51 -6.74 30.24 5.25
C LYS A 51 -7.84 29.17 5.26
N PRO A 52 -8.64 29.05 6.33
CA PRO A 52 -9.80 28.16 6.29
C PRO A 52 -10.79 28.65 5.23
N ALA A 53 -11.24 27.73 4.37
CA ALA A 53 -12.30 27.99 3.41
C ALA A 53 -13.63 27.43 3.93
N ARG A 54 -13.65 26.14 4.27
CA ARG A 54 -14.87 25.41 4.65
C ARG A 54 -14.52 24.14 5.43
N ILE A 55 -15.45 23.70 6.27
CA ILE A 55 -15.46 22.35 6.83
C ILE A 55 -16.68 21.64 6.24
N GLN A 56 -16.51 20.39 5.83
CA GLN A 56 -17.57 19.59 5.25
C GLN A 56 -17.57 18.20 5.88
N MET A 57 -18.73 17.78 6.35
CA MET A 57 -19.02 16.41 6.73
C MET A 57 -19.73 15.75 5.55
N VAL A 58 -19.34 14.54 5.20
CA VAL A 58 -19.88 13.80 4.06
C VAL A 58 -20.19 12.39 4.48
N ASN A 59 -21.28 11.83 3.92
CA ASN A 59 -21.51 10.41 3.92
C ASN A 59 -21.11 9.84 2.55
N ALA A 60 -19.96 9.20 2.49
CA ALA A 60 -19.41 8.55 1.30
C ALA A 60 -20.10 7.21 1.00
N GLY A 61 -20.94 6.71 1.91
CA GLY A 61 -21.78 5.53 1.72
C GLY A 61 -21.59 4.43 2.76
N SER A 62 -20.66 4.60 3.70
CA SER A 62 -20.38 3.60 4.76
C SER A 62 -21.07 3.90 6.09
N ALA A 63 -21.54 5.14 6.31
CA ALA A 63 -22.30 5.51 7.50
C ALA A 63 -23.83 5.39 7.29
N PRO A 64 -24.62 5.14 8.34
CA PRO A 64 -26.08 5.17 8.27
C PRO A 64 -26.66 6.49 7.76
N ASP A 65 -27.89 6.47 7.26
CA ASP A 65 -28.61 7.67 6.83
C ASP A 65 -28.64 8.74 7.93
N GLY A 66 -28.13 9.93 7.60
CA GLY A 66 -28.04 11.07 8.54
C GLY A 66 -26.79 11.10 9.40
N GLU A 67 -25.89 10.13 9.25
CA GLU A 67 -24.54 10.11 9.82
C GLU A 67 -23.48 10.40 8.75
N TYR A 68 -22.22 10.51 9.17
CA TYR A 68 -21.09 10.88 8.31
C TYR A 68 -19.91 9.94 8.57
N ASP A 69 -19.20 9.57 7.50
CA ASP A 69 -18.01 8.72 7.53
C ASP A 69 -16.75 9.45 7.05
N MET A 70 -16.87 10.72 6.66
CA MET A 70 -15.78 11.57 6.20
C MET A 70 -15.89 13.00 6.76
N LEU A 71 -14.75 13.53 7.20
CA LEU A 71 -14.55 14.94 7.55
C LEU A 71 -13.52 15.57 6.62
N ASN A 72 -13.87 16.68 5.98
CA ASN A 72 -13.01 17.49 5.14
C ASN A 72 -12.81 18.88 5.71
N HIS A 73 -11.55 19.28 5.89
CA HIS A 73 -11.13 20.66 6.08
C HIS A 73 -10.57 21.22 4.77
N ILE A 74 -11.31 22.11 4.12
CA ILE A 74 -10.90 22.77 2.88
C ILE A 74 -10.20 24.07 3.25
N LEU A 75 -8.97 24.24 2.79
CA LEU A 75 -8.12 25.38 3.11
C LEU A 75 -7.56 26.01 1.82
N TRP A 76 -7.59 27.34 1.73
CA TRP A 76 -6.89 28.07 0.67
C TRP A 76 -5.39 27.99 0.87
N LEU A 77 -4.66 27.75 -0.22
CA LEU A 77 -3.19 27.76 -0.20
C LEU A 77 -2.65 29.16 0.17
N PRO A 78 -1.46 29.25 0.79
CA PRO A 78 -0.84 30.53 1.08
C PRO A 78 -0.65 31.36 -0.20
N GLY A 79 -1.26 32.54 -0.23
CA GLY A 79 -1.16 33.46 -1.36
C GLY A 79 -2.05 33.12 -2.57
N SER A 80 -2.94 32.14 -2.44
CA SER A 80 -3.97 31.83 -3.45
C SER A 80 -5.35 31.94 -2.84
N ASP A 81 -6.31 32.45 -3.61
CA ASP A 81 -7.74 32.40 -3.29
C ASP A 81 -8.50 31.53 -4.32
N GLU A 82 -7.78 30.74 -5.12
CA GLU A 82 -8.33 29.89 -6.19
C GLU A 82 -7.87 28.43 -6.09
N LYS A 83 -6.86 28.13 -5.26
CA LYS A 83 -6.30 26.79 -5.13
C LYS A 83 -6.39 26.34 -3.67
N VAL A 84 -6.76 25.09 -3.46
CA VAL A 84 -7.03 24.56 -2.12
C VAL A 84 -6.24 23.30 -1.81
N VAL A 85 -6.10 23.03 -0.51
CA VAL A 85 -5.88 21.70 0.02
C VAL A 85 -7.15 21.22 0.69
N VAL A 86 -7.50 19.96 0.50
CA VAL A 86 -8.54 19.27 1.28
C VAL A 86 -7.84 18.34 2.26
N VAL A 87 -8.04 18.55 3.56
CA VAL A 87 -7.52 17.66 4.61
C VAL A 87 -8.65 16.75 5.06
N THR A 88 -8.51 15.47 4.79
CA THR A 88 -9.56 14.46 4.92
C THR A 88 -9.23 13.46 6.04
N GLU A 89 -10.25 13.15 6.84
CA GLU A 89 -10.23 12.12 7.88
C GLU A 89 -11.43 11.18 7.67
N GLY A 90 -11.20 9.87 7.75
CA GLY A 90 -12.27 8.88 7.82
C GLY A 90 -12.76 8.74 9.25
N LEU A 91 -14.07 8.85 9.47
CA LEU A 91 -14.67 8.95 10.81
C LEU A 91 -15.13 7.59 11.38
N THR A 92 -15.16 6.56 10.55
CA THR A 92 -15.56 5.19 10.90
C THR A 92 -14.55 4.19 10.34
N GLU A 93 -14.46 2.99 10.90
CA GLU A 93 -13.50 1.98 10.43
C GLU A 93 -13.82 1.47 9.03
N GLU A 94 -15.10 1.50 8.67
CA GLU A 94 -15.65 1.13 7.37
C GLU A 94 -15.43 2.21 6.31
N SER A 95 -15.11 3.44 6.73
CA SER A 95 -14.83 4.56 5.82
C SER A 95 -13.68 4.20 4.89
N ILE A 96 -13.90 4.40 3.59
CA ILE A 96 -12.86 4.21 2.57
C ILE A 96 -11.60 5.03 2.87
N PHE A 97 -11.75 6.21 3.47
CA PHE A 97 -10.64 7.09 3.85
C PHE A 97 -9.90 6.59 5.09
N TYR A 98 -10.61 5.99 6.05
CA TYR A 98 -9.99 5.34 7.21
C TYR A 98 -9.20 4.12 6.76
N ARG A 99 -9.81 3.25 5.93
CA ARG A 99 -9.13 2.10 5.32
C ARG A 99 -7.90 2.54 4.53
N TYR A 100 -8.01 3.59 3.72
CA TYR A 100 -6.88 4.14 2.98
C TYR A 100 -5.75 4.61 3.91
N TYR A 101 -6.08 5.37 4.95
CA TYR A 101 -5.10 5.80 5.96
C TYR A 101 -4.39 4.62 6.60
N TRP A 102 -5.11 3.57 6.98
CA TRP A 102 -4.50 2.39 7.60
C TRP A 102 -3.64 1.58 6.64
N THR A 103 -4.03 1.48 5.37
CA THR A 103 -3.27 0.74 4.36
C THR A 103 -2.02 1.49 3.91
N TYR A 104 -2.11 2.81 3.69
CA TYR A 104 -1.03 3.58 3.05
C TYR A 104 -0.38 4.63 3.95
N GLY A 105 -0.90 4.86 5.15
CA GLY A 105 -0.47 5.92 6.05
C GLY A 105 -1.00 7.31 5.66
N ALA A 106 -0.63 8.31 6.46
CA ALA A 106 -0.98 9.70 6.17
C ALA A 106 -0.17 10.23 4.98
N GLY A 107 -0.82 10.95 4.06
CA GLY A 107 -0.15 11.48 2.87
C GLY A 107 -1.07 12.12 1.85
N ILE A 108 -0.48 12.49 0.70
CA ILE A 108 -1.23 12.96 -0.46
C ILE A 108 -2.00 11.77 -1.05
N HIS A 109 -3.32 11.93 -1.10
CA HIS A 109 -4.23 10.98 -1.71
C HIS A 109 -4.33 11.21 -3.22
N HIS A 110 -4.59 12.47 -3.62
CA HIS A 110 -4.60 12.86 -5.02
C HIS A 110 -4.14 14.30 -5.24
N VAL A 111 -3.77 14.59 -6.49
CA VAL A 111 -3.50 15.92 -7.00
C VAL A 111 -4.33 16.15 -8.26
N ALA A 112 -5.10 17.23 -8.27
CA ALA A 112 -6.01 17.58 -9.34
C ALA A 112 -5.43 18.64 -10.28
N TYR A 113 -5.62 18.43 -11.58
CA TYR A 113 -5.29 19.38 -12.63
C TYR A 113 -6.51 19.71 -13.46
N THR A 114 -6.69 21.00 -13.74
CA THR A 114 -7.79 21.46 -14.58
C THR A 114 -7.58 20.99 -16.02
N VAL A 115 -8.67 20.70 -16.72
CA VAL A 115 -8.68 20.45 -18.16
C VAL A 115 -9.83 21.22 -18.80
N ASP A 116 -9.63 21.71 -20.02
CA ASP A 116 -10.65 22.45 -20.76
C ASP A 116 -11.76 21.51 -21.28
N ASP A 117 -11.36 20.31 -21.71
CA ASP A 117 -12.24 19.24 -22.19
C ASP A 117 -11.73 17.90 -21.64
N ILE A 118 -12.42 17.38 -20.64
CA ILE A 118 -12.04 16.13 -19.97
C ILE A 118 -12.26 14.92 -20.86
N ASP A 119 -13.25 14.96 -21.76
CA ASP A 119 -13.56 13.87 -22.68
C ASP A 119 -12.42 13.72 -23.71
N GLU A 120 -11.98 14.82 -24.32
CA GLU A 120 -10.83 14.84 -25.24
C GLU A 120 -9.52 14.45 -24.54
N THR A 121 -9.30 14.94 -23.32
CA THR A 121 -8.08 14.64 -22.56
C THR A 121 -8.01 13.18 -22.17
N LEU A 122 -9.13 12.60 -21.73
CA LEU A 122 -9.23 11.19 -21.37
C LEU A 122 -9.03 10.26 -22.58
N GLU A 123 -9.58 10.62 -23.75
CA GLU A 123 -9.33 9.88 -24.99
C GLU A 123 -7.84 9.81 -25.31
N LYS A 124 -7.14 10.96 -25.26
CA LYS A 124 -5.68 11.01 -25.48
C LYS A 124 -4.92 10.19 -24.44
N LEU A 125 -5.28 10.27 -23.16
CA LEU A 125 -4.62 9.50 -22.10
C LEU A 125 -4.76 7.99 -22.32
N ARG A 126 -5.94 7.54 -22.74
CA ARG A 126 -6.19 6.13 -23.09
C ARG A 126 -5.38 5.70 -24.32
N GLU A 127 -5.21 6.57 -25.32
CA GLU A 127 -4.28 6.30 -26.45
C GLU A 127 -2.82 6.15 -26.00
N HIS A 128 -2.45 6.79 -24.90
CA HIS A 128 -1.13 6.65 -24.26
C HIS A 128 -1.03 5.45 -23.31
N GLY A 129 -2.09 4.66 -23.17
CA GLY A 129 -2.13 3.51 -22.26
C GLY A 129 -2.24 3.88 -20.79
N VAL A 130 -2.72 5.08 -20.46
CA VAL A 130 -2.98 5.49 -19.07
C VAL A 130 -4.34 4.95 -18.65
N GLU A 131 -4.37 4.21 -17.56
CA GLU A 131 -5.59 3.65 -16.96
C GLU A 131 -6.28 4.64 -16.00
N THR A 132 -7.57 4.42 -15.77
CA THR A 132 -8.41 5.24 -14.88
C THR A 132 -9.14 4.38 -13.86
N THR A 133 -9.55 4.96 -12.74
CA THR A 133 -10.26 4.23 -11.67
C THR A 133 -11.68 3.82 -12.07
N SER A 134 -12.26 4.49 -13.07
CA SER A 134 -13.55 4.18 -13.67
C SER A 134 -13.54 4.39 -15.18
N ASP A 135 -14.46 3.74 -15.88
CA ASP A 135 -14.67 3.97 -17.32
C ASP A 135 -15.39 5.29 -17.61
N ASN A 136 -16.16 5.78 -16.63
CA ASN A 136 -17.06 6.92 -16.78
C ASN A 136 -16.51 8.15 -16.06
N ILE A 137 -16.62 9.30 -16.71
CA ILE A 137 -16.45 10.62 -16.11
C ILE A 137 -17.66 10.88 -15.20
N LEU A 138 -17.38 11.33 -13.98
CA LEU A 138 -18.43 11.76 -13.06
C LEU A 138 -18.78 13.20 -13.34
N GLN A 139 -20.07 13.49 -13.46
CA GLN A 139 -20.58 14.82 -13.77
C GLN A 139 -21.70 15.20 -12.81
N ASP A 140 -21.54 16.33 -12.12
CA ASP A 140 -22.61 16.90 -11.31
C ASP A 140 -23.62 17.60 -12.24
N PRO A 141 -24.91 17.21 -12.24
CA PRO A 141 -25.89 17.76 -13.17
C PRO A 141 -26.25 19.24 -12.90
N VAL A 142 -25.95 19.77 -11.71
CA VAL A 142 -26.32 21.14 -11.32
C VAL A 142 -25.22 22.12 -11.65
N SER A 143 -24.02 21.91 -11.10
CA SER A 143 -22.84 22.73 -11.31
C SER A 143 -22.13 22.40 -12.61
N GLY A 144 -22.38 21.24 -13.23
CA GLY A 144 -21.70 20.77 -14.43
C GLY A 144 -20.24 20.36 -14.21
N LEU A 145 -19.78 20.31 -12.95
CA LEU A 145 -18.44 19.87 -12.57
C LEU A 145 -18.19 18.43 -13.05
N LYS A 146 -17.12 18.23 -13.84
CA LYS A 146 -16.70 16.88 -14.27
C LYS A 146 -15.38 16.47 -13.63
N GLN A 147 -15.29 15.22 -13.21
CA GLN A 147 -14.11 14.68 -12.51
C GLN A 147 -13.86 13.22 -12.90
N ILE A 148 -12.58 12.82 -12.92
CA ILE A 148 -12.15 11.41 -13.01
C ILE A 148 -10.75 11.24 -12.40
N PHE A 149 -10.47 10.09 -11.79
CA PHE A 149 -9.13 9.73 -11.33
C PHE A 149 -8.41 8.85 -12.36
N LEU A 150 -7.11 9.14 -12.54
CA LEU A 150 -6.15 8.26 -13.20
C LEU A 150 -5.59 7.25 -12.19
N ASP A 151 -5.23 6.06 -12.67
CA ASP A 151 -4.60 5.03 -11.85
C ASP A 151 -3.32 5.54 -11.17
N ARG A 152 -3.07 5.09 -9.93
CA ARG A 152 -1.93 5.50 -9.11
C ARG A 152 -0.63 4.75 -9.38
N GLU A 153 -0.62 3.70 -10.21
CA GLU A 153 0.50 2.79 -10.48
C GLU A 153 1.80 3.55 -10.79
N HIS A 154 1.69 4.65 -11.54
CA HIS A 154 2.86 5.42 -11.97
C HIS A 154 3.33 6.49 -10.97
N CYS A 155 2.48 6.96 -10.06
CA CYS A 155 2.77 8.13 -9.21
C CYS A 155 2.76 7.81 -7.71
N GLY A 156 2.21 6.67 -7.31
CA GLY A 156 1.99 6.32 -5.90
C GLY A 156 0.82 7.08 -5.25
N TYR A 157 0.18 8.01 -5.96
CA TYR A 157 -1.04 8.73 -5.59
C TYR A 157 -1.89 8.93 -6.86
N PHE A 158 -3.19 9.23 -6.71
CA PHE A 158 -4.05 9.44 -7.87
C PHE A 158 -3.85 10.82 -8.49
N ILE A 159 -3.92 10.91 -9.81
CA ILE A 159 -4.08 12.19 -10.49
C ILE A 159 -5.57 12.37 -10.78
N GLU A 160 -6.13 13.53 -10.45
CA GLU A 160 -7.49 13.89 -10.84
C GLU A 160 -7.46 14.83 -12.04
N LEU A 161 -8.33 14.56 -13.01
CA LEU A 161 -8.69 15.55 -14.02
C LEU A 161 -10.00 16.18 -13.62
N ILE A 162 -10.03 17.52 -13.64
CA ILE A 162 -11.20 18.29 -13.25
C ILE A 162 -11.54 19.33 -14.31
N GLU A 163 -12.76 19.30 -14.84
CA GLU A 163 -13.30 20.32 -15.75
C GLU A 163 -14.33 21.14 -14.97
N ARG A 164 -14.00 22.41 -14.73
CA ARG A 164 -14.89 23.38 -14.10
C ARG A 164 -15.53 24.27 -15.16
N ASN A 165 -16.73 24.74 -14.90
CA ASN A 165 -17.43 25.74 -15.69
C ASN A 165 -17.71 27.00 -14.86
N GLU A 166 -18.37 28.01 -15.45
CA GLU A 166 -18.67 29.28 -14.77
C GLU A 166 -19.49 29.14 -13.46
N THR A 167 -20.15 28.00 -13.25
CA THR A 167 -20.99 27.72 -12.08
C THR A 167 -20.34 26.84 -11.01
N SER A 168 -19.12 26.34 -11.23
CA SER A 168 -18.37 25.51 -10.28
C SER A 168 -17.10 26.24 -9.86
N GLY A 169 -17.19 26.99 -8.77
CA GLY A 169 -16.06 27.79 -8.28
C GLY A 169 -14.90 26.96 -7.76
N ALA A 170 -13.72 27.56 -7.72
CA ALA A 170 -12.56 26.99 -7.03
C ALA A 170 -12.90 26.61 -5.58
N GLY A 171 -12.45 25.43 -5.13
CA GLY A 171 -12.70 24.95 -3.76
C GLY A 171 -14.14 24.54 -3.46
N GLU A 172 -15.02 24.54 -4.46
CA GLU A 172 -16.36 23.96 -4.37
C GLU A 172 -16.33 22.51 -4.85
N PHE A 173 -16.87 21.63 -3.99
CA PHE A 173 -17.00 20.20 -4.23
C PHE A 173 -18.44 19.78 -3.89
N VAL A 174 -19.02 18.94 -4.73
CA VAL A 174 -20.37 18.40 -4.57
C VAL A 174 -20.30 17.05 -3.88
N GLU A 175 -21.16 16.83 -2.90
CA GLU A 175 -21.17 15.63 -2.06
C GLU A 175 -21.31 14.35 -2.90
N ASP A 176 -22.29 14.33 -3.81
CA ASP A 176 -22.54 13.18 -4.69
C ASP A 176 -21.33 12.81 -5.56
N ASN A 177 -20.61 13.81 -6.09
CA ASN A 177 -19.38 13.57 -6.85
C ASN A 177 -18.27 13.01 -5.98
N MET A 178 -18.08 13.53 -4.77
CA MET A 178 -17.06 13.02 -3.85
C MET A 178 -17.35 11.58 -3.44
N SER A 179 -18.59 11.26 -3.09
CA SER A 179 -19.00 9.90 -2.75
C SER A 179 -18.86 8.96 -3.95
N ALA A 180 -19.26 9.39 -5.14
CA ALA A 180 -19.11 8.58 -6.35
C ALA A 180 -17.63 8.34 -6.71
N LEU A 181 -16.77 9.37 -6.64
CA LEU A 181 -15.32 9.25 -6.84
C LEU A 181 -14.71 8.30 -5.82
N ALA A 182 -15.12 8.41 -4.54
CA ALA A 182 -14.72 7.51 -3.47
C ALA A 182 -14.97 6.05 -3.84
N ASN A 183 -16.17 5.74 -4.30
CA ASN A 183 -16.56 4.37 -4.67
C ASN A 183 -15.75 3.81 -5.86
N THR A 184 -15.27 4.65 -6.78
CA THR A 184 -14.38 4.18 -7.86
C THR A 184 -13.04 3.66 -7.35
N MET A 185 -12.68 3.98 -6.11
CA MET A 185 -11.42 3.59 -5.49
C MET A 185 -11.54 2.35 -4.60
N GLU A 186 -12.74 1.79 -4.41
CA GLU A 186 -12.93 0.58 -3.57
C GLU A 186 -11.99 -0.55 -4.01
N GLY A 187 -11.85 -0.78 -5.31
CA GLY A 187 -10.96 -1.81 -5.86
C GLY A 187 -9.46 -1.65 -5.55
N TYR A 188 -8.99 -0.49 -5.09
CA TYR A 188 -7.60 -0.31 -4.63
C TYR A 188 -7.43 -0.64 -3.14
N LEU A 189 -8.52 -0.62 -2.39
CA LEU A 189 -8.54 -0.90 -0.95
C LEU A 189 -9.05 -2.30 -0.66
N ASP A 190 -9.86 -2.82 -1.58
CA ASP A 190 -10.13 -4.22 -1.71
C ASP A 190 -8.85 -4.85 -2.24
N GLU A 191 -8.02 -5.37 -1.33
CA GLU A 191 -7.02 -6.35 -1.74
C GLU A 191 -7.77 -7.38 -2.58
N PRO A 192 -7.27 -7.78 -3.76
CA PRO A 192 -7.96 -8.77 -4.56
C PRO A 192 -8.33 -9.92 -3.63
N GLU A 193 -9.61 -10.30 -3.62
CA GLU A 193 -10.05 -11.61 -3.14
C GLU A 193 -9.37 -12.65 -4.03
N VAL A 194 -8.07 -12.82 -3.82
CA VAL A 194 -7.43 -14.08 -4.06
C VAL A 194 -8.00 -14.92 -2.94
N GLU A 195 -9.04 -15.69 -3.26
CA GLU A 195 -9.35 -16.92 -2.55
C GLU A 195 -8.01 -17.67 -2.38
N SER A 196 -7.33 -17.45 -1.27
CA SER A 196 -6.24 -18.32 -0.89
C SER A 196 -6.91 -19.55 -0.31
N ASP A 197 -7.18 -20.53 -1.17
CA ASP A 197 -7.65 -21.86 -0.79
C ASP A 197 -6.68 -22.59 0.18
N ASP A 198 -5.52 -21.99 0.50
CA ASP A 198 -4.60 -22.51 1.51
C ASP A 198 -5.04 -22.06 2.93
N GLU A 199 -6.02 -22.77 3.49
CA GLU A 199 -6.25 -22.77 4.94
C GLU A 199 -5.00 -23.22 5.73
N ASN A 200 -4.04 -23.87 5.05
CA ASN A 200 -2.84 -24.39 5.67
C ASN A 200 -1.91 -23.26 6.14
N ASN A 201 -1.19 -23.55 7.21
CA ASN A 201 -0.10 -22.70 7.68
C ASN A 201 1.10 -22.80 6.72
N PRO A 202 1.84 -21.71 6.47
CA PRO A 202 2.98 -21.73 5.58
C PRO A 202 4.04 -22.68 6.14
N SER A 203 4.57 -23.55 5.30
CA SER A 203 5.52 -24.58 5.70
C SER A 203 6.55 -24.89 4.62
N ILE A 204 7.72 -25.38 5.04
CA ILE A 204 8.81 -25.77 4.15
C ILE A 204 9.53 -27.01 4.70
N SER A 205 10.02 -27.86 3.81
CA SER A 205 10.85 -29.01 4.17
C SER A 205 12.32 -28.72 3.87
N ILE A 206 13.18 -28.89 4.86
CA ILE A 206 14.62 -28.57 4.87
C ILE A 206 15.42 -29.86 5.07
N SER A 207 16.39 -30.10 4.19
CA SER A 207 17.23 -31.31 4.14
C SER A 207 18.45 -31.19 5.07
N ALA A 208 18.21 -30.89 6.35
CA ALA A 208 19.25 -30.71 7.35
C ALA A 208 18.87 -31.36 8.70
N PRO A 209 19.83 -31.65 9.60
CA PRO A 209 19.51 -32.10 10.95
C PRO A 209 18.65 -31.07 11.72
N VAL A 210 17.74 -31.55 12.57
CA VAL A 210 16.87 -30.71 13.43
C VAL A 210 17.70 -29.69 14.22
N GLU A 211 18.82 -30.13 14.80
CA GLU A 211 19.73 -29.27 15.57
C GLU A 211 20.30 -28.12 14.72
N THR A 212 20.65 -28.37 13.45
CA THR A 212 21.14 -27.33 12.54
C THR A 212 20.04 -26.29 12.27
N VAL A 213 18.83 -26.74 11.94
CA VAL A 213 17.69 -25.86 11.66
C VAL A 213 17.34 -25.02 12.89
N GLN A 214 17.25 -25.66 14.05
CA GLN A 214 16.92 -25.01 15.30
C GLN A 214 17.98 -23.99 15.73
N ASN A 215 19.28 -24.30 15.56
CA ASN A 215 20.36 -23.37 15.89
C ASN A 215 20.34 -22.11 15.02
N VAL A 216 20.04 -22.24 13.71
CA VAL A 216 19.93 -21.08 12.82
C VAL A 216 18.71 -20.22 13.18
N MET A 217 17.57 -20.83 13.49
CA MET A 217 16.36 -20.12 13.90
C MET A 217 16.51 -19.45 15.28
N ALA A 218 17.22 -20.08 16.22
CA ALA A 218 17.43 -19.54 17.56
C ALA A 218 18.48 -18.43 17.65
N ASP A 219 19.32 -18.26 16.61
CA ASP A 219 20.34 -17.21 16.59
C ASP A 219 19.73 -15.87 16.14
N PRO A 220 19.62 -14.87 17.05
CA PRO A 220 19.03 -13.58 16.70
C PRO A 220 19.80 -12.83 15.60
N PHE A 221 21.09 -13.08 15.46
CA PHE A 221 21.92 -12.40 14.44
C PHE A 221 21.83 -13.08 13.08
N LYS A 222 21.17 -14.24 13.00
CA LYS A 222 20.81 -14.89 11.73
C LYS A 222 19.46 -14.45 11.20
N LEU A 223 18.57 -13.90 12.02
CA LEU A 223 17.26 -13.39 11.60
C LEU A 223 17.34 -12.45 10.37
N PRO A 224 18.25 -11.47 10.32
CA PRO A 224 18.39 -10.56 9.17
C PRO A 224 18.76 -11.23 7.82
N GLU A 225 19.30 -12.45 7.88
CA GLU A 225 19.74 -13.19 6.68
C GLU A 225 18.57 -13.83 5.93
N TRP A 226 17.44 -14.09 6.60
CA TRP A 226 16.31 -14.84 6.03
C TRP A 226 14.93 -14.23 6.29
N THR A 227 14.83 -13.13 7.04
CA THR A 227 13.57 -12.43 7.33
C THR A 227 13.58 -10.97 6.88
N GLY A 228 12.41 -10.32 6.89
CA GLY A 228 12.31 -8.85 6.76
C GLY A 228 12.82 -8.09 7.99
N HIS A 229 13.07 -8.79 9.10
CA HIS A 229 13.58 -8.23 10.35
C HIS A 229 15.10 -8.00 10.28
N ARG A 230 15.54 -7.03 9.46
CA ARG A 230 16.96 -6.87 9.11
C ARG A 230 17.82 -6.09 10.11
N MET A 231 17.22 -5.39 11.06
CA MET A 231 17.95 -4.50 11.97
C MET A 231 17.88 -4.96 13.42
N ILE A 232 18.43 -6.15 13.67
CA ILE A 232 18.52 -6.75 15.00
C ILE A 232 19.84 -6.37 15.67
N ARG A 233 19.79 -5.90 16.93
CA ARG A 233 20.98 -5.52 17.71
C ARG A 233 20.78 -5.71 19.21
N MET A 234 21.89 -5.63 19.95
CA MET A 234 21.88 -5.61 21.42
C MET A 234 22.00 -4.17 21.93
N ILE A 235 21.14 -3.79 22.87
CA ILE A 235 21.21 -2.54 23.64
C ILE A 235 20.99 -2.89 25.12
N ASP A 236 21.94 -2.54 25.98
CA ASP A 236 21.85 -2.75 27.44
C ASP A 236 21.40 -4.18 27.82
N ASP A 237 22.06 -5.18 27.21
CA ASP A 237 21.77 -6.62 27.37
C ASP A 237 20.37 -7.08 26.90
N LYS A 238 19.64 -6.22 26.20
CA LYS A 238 18.39 -6.55 25.52
C LYS A 238 18.59 -6.69 24.02
N LEU A 239 17.92 -7.67 23.45
CA LEU A 239 17.80 -7.80 22.01
C LEU A 239 16.67 -6.89 21.52
N VAL A 240 16.93 -6.10 20.50
CA VAL A 240 15.95 -5.16 19.93
C VAL A 240 15.95 -5.21 18.41
N GLU A 241 14.80 -4.92 17.82
CA GLU A 241 14.65 -4.54 16.43
C GLU A 241 14.63 -3.02 16.30
N ALA A 242 15.57 -2.46 15.56
CA ALA A 242 15.61 -1.03 15.30
C ALA A 242 14.58 -0.62 14.24
N ARG A 243 13.70 0.32 14.57
CA ARG A 243 12.72 0.91 13.65
C ARG A 243 12.87 2.44 13.57
N MET A 244 12.36 3.04 12.51
CA MET A 244 12.39 4.48 12.29
C MET A 244 11.68 5.26 13.41
N HIS A 245 10.66 4.65 14.02
CA HIS A 245 9.83 5.28 15.05
C HIS A 245 10.12 4.80 16.48
N GLY A 246 11.26 4.15 16.70
CA GLY A 246 11.69 3.66 18.00
C GLY A 246 11.98 2.17 17.98
N ASP A 247 12.94 1.75 18.80
CA ASP A 247 13.32 0.35 18.90
C ASP A 247 12.23 -0.48 19.59
N ILE A 248 12.11 -1.75 19.20
CA ILE A 248 11.16 -2.71 19.78
C ILE A 248 11.94 -3.84 20.44
N ASP A 249 11.57 -4.20 21.67
CA ASP A 249 12.19 -5.32 22.39
C ASP A 249 11.85 -6.63 21.65
N LEU A 250 12.86 -7.48 21.44
CA LEU A 250 12.73 -8.79 20.80
C LEU A 250 13.17 -9.88 21.77
N LYS A 251 12.36 -10.92 21.90
CA LYS A 251 12.68 -12.13 22.66
C LYS A 251 12.59 -13.34 21.75
N ILE A 252 13.60 -14.22 21.82
CA ILE A 252 13.66 -15.47 21.05
C ILE A 252 13.75 -16.64 22.03
N GLU A 253 12.79 -17.56 21.95
CA GLU A 253 12.65 -18.67 22.88
C GLU A 253 12.57 -20.01 22.13
N PRO A 254 13.72 -20.71 21.99
CA PRO A 254 13.73 -22.06 21.44
C PRO A 254 13.26 -23.10 22.46
N ASP A 255 12.53 -24.10 22.00
CA ASP A 255 12.16 -25.29 22.78
C ASP A 255 12.24 -26.57 21.92
N SER A 256 11.87 -27.73 22.46
CA SER A 256 12.00 -29.00 21.74
C SER A 256 11.14 -29.12 20.47
N SER A 257 10.14 -28.26 20.27
CA SER A 257 9.23 -28.31 19.12
C SER A 257 9.27 -27.07 18.24
N GLY A 258 10.15 -26.10 18.50
CA GLY A 258 10.27 -24.92 17.64
C GLY A 258 10.99 -23.74 18.25
N VAL A 259 10.74 -22.56 17.68
CA VAL A 259 11.24 -21.26 18.15
C VAL A 259 10.10 -20.24 18.16
N SER A 260 9.94 -19.53 19.27
CA SER A 260 8.98 -18.42 19.39
C SER A 260 9.73 -17.09 19.35
N TYR A 261 9.22 -16.15 18.57
CA TYR A 261 9.73 -14.78 18.46
C TYR A 261 8.66 -13.84 18.99
N THR A 262 8.98 -13.07 20.02
CA THR A 262 8.06 -12.12 20.65
C THR A 262 8.64 -10.73 20.53
N TRP A 263 7.91 -9.84 19.86
CA TRP A 263 8.18 -8.42 19.82
C TRP A 263 7.31 -7.71 20.85
N SER A 264 7.88 -6.77 21.61
CA SER A 264 7.14 -6.03 22.64
C SER A 264 7.47 -4.52 22.65
N ASN A 265 6.45 -3.71 22.90
CA ASN A 265 6.56 -2.26 23.05
C ASN A 265 5.59 -1.78 24.13
N GLY A 266 6.12 -1.53 25.33
CA GLY A 266 5.31 -1.23 26.50
C GLY A 266 4.52 -2.46 26.97
N GLU A 267 3.20 -2.34 27.01
CA GLU A 267 2.29 -3.44 27.38
C GLU A 267 1.82 -4.28 26.18
N ALA A 268 2.07 -3.81 24.96
CA ALA A 268 1.71 -4.54 23.75
C ALA A 268 2.79 -5.59 23.43
N GLU A 269 2.35 -6.78 23.00
CA GLU A 269 3.21 -7.88 22.58
C GLU A 269 2.62 -8.60 21.36
N LYS A 270 3.48 -9.08 20.47
CA LYS A 270 3.10 -9.95 19.35
C LYS A 270 4.07 -11.10 19.24
N THR A 271 3.54 -12.32 19.16
CA THR A 271 4.34 -13.55 19.09
C THR A 271 4.06 -14.31 17.80
N ILE A 272 5.12 -14.72 17.11
CA ILE A 272 5.06 -15.69 16.01
C ILE A 272 5.83 -16.94 16.44
N ARG A 273 5.22 -18.11 16.27
CA ARG A 273 5.85 -19.39 16.56
C ARG A 273 6.12 -20.15 15.28
N LEU A 274 7.37 -20.55 15.09
CA LEU A 274 7.79 -21.48 14.05
C LEU A 274 7.97 -22.87 14.67
N GLU A 275 7.10 -23.79 14.29
CA GLU A 275 7.11 -25.17 14.71
C GLU A 275 8.09 -25.99 13.87
N ILE A 276 8.77 -26.93 14.51
CA ILE A 276 9.72 -27.85 13.90
C ILE A 276 9.24 -29.28 14.12
N SER A 277 9.11 -30.03 13.02
CA SER A 277 8.85 -31.47 13.05
C SER A 277 9.82 -32.21 12.13
N SER A 278 10.06 -33.50 12.36
CA SER A 278 10.94 -34.29 11.50
C SER A 278 10.38 -35.68 11.26
N ASP A 279 10.55 -36.17 10.03
CA ASP A 279 10.22 -37.53 9.60
C ASP A 279 11.45 -38.45 9.53
N GLY A 280 12.62 -37.96 9.97
CA GLY A 280 13.90 -38.65 9.93
C GLY A 280 14.70 -38.48 8.63
N LYS A 281 14.13 -37.86 7.58
CA LYS A 281 14.86 -37.52 6.34
C LYS A 281 14.99 -36.02 6.14
N ALA A 282 13.95 -35.28 6.52
CA ALA A 282 13.92 -33.84 6.45
C ALA A 282 13.30 -33.26 7.73
N VAL A 283 13.44 -31.94 7.85
CA VAL A 283 12.85 -31.14 8.91
C VAL A 283 11.80 -30.25 8.28
N ASN A 284 10.57 -30.37 8.72
CA ASN A 284 9.50 -29.48 8.32
C ASN A 284 9.42 -28.33 9.32
N VAL A 285 9.47 -27.11 8.80
CA VAL A 285 9.27 -25.87 9.55
C VAL A 285 7.96 -25.25 9.11
N SER A 286 7.10 -24.87 10.05
CA SER A 286 5.80 -24.23 9.76
C SER A 286 5.50 -23.10 10.73
N ALA A 287 4.80 -22.05 10.28
CA ALA A 287 4.38 -20.96 11.16
C ALA A 287 2.92 -21.08 11.56
N ASP A 288 2.61 -21.03 12.85
CA ASP A 288 1.21 -21.02 13.28
C ASP A 288 0.58 -19.64 13.10
N LEU A 289 -0.36 -19.54 12.17
CA LEU A 289 -1.11 -18.32 11.89
C LEU A 289 -2.56 -18.37 12.39
N SER A 290 -2.96 -19.40 13.15
CA SER A 290 -4.35 -19.63 13.58
C SER A 290 -4.97 -18.46 14.34
N GLY A 291 -4.16 -17.65 15.03
CA GLY A 291 -4.59 -16.42 15.71
C GLY A 291 -4.71 -15.17 14.82
N VAL A 292 -4.40 -15.28 13.53
CA VAL A 292 -4.43 -14.18 12.56
C VAL A 292 -5.59 -14.42 11.59
N THR A 293 -6.48 -13.44 11.47
CA THR A 293 -7.69 -13.51 10.63
C THR A 293 -7.68 -12.43 9.55
N GLY A 294 -8.54 -12.60 8.54
CA GLY A 294 -8.73 -11.64 7.45
C GLY A 294 -7.47 -11.41 6.60
N ASN A 295 -7.37 -10.23 6.00
CA ASN A 295 -6.28 -9.86 5.06
C ASN A 295 -4.90 -9.91 5.72
N GLY A 296 -4.82 -9.60 7.02
CA GLY A 296 -3.59 -9.72 7.80
C GLY A 296 -2.99 -11.12 7.78
N ARG A 297 -3.84 -12.18 7.69
CA ARG A 297 -3.38 -13.57 7.57
C ARG A 297 -2.73 -13.83 6.22
N LYS A 298 -3.37 -13.40 5.13
CA LYS A 298 -2.94 -13.65 3.76
C LYS A 298 -1.57 -13.02 3.48
N LYS A 299 -1.43 -11.73 3.76
CA LYS A 299 -0.16 -11.01 3.61
C LYS A 299 0.95 -11.67 4.44
N LEU A 300 0.66 -12.00 5.70
CA LEU A 300 1.62 -12.66 6.59
C LEU A 300 1.98 -14.07 6.11
N HIS A 301 1.01 -14.82 5.56
CA HIS A 301 1.25 -16.14 4.98
C HIS A 301 2.22 -16.06 3.80
N GLU A 302 2.00 -15.13 2.87
CA GLU A 302 2.86 -14.92 1.71
C GLU A 302 4.29 -14.55 2.11
N ILE A 303 4.44 -13.57 3.01
CA ILE A 303 5.74 -13.14 3.53
C ILE A 303 6.46 -14.30 4.22
N ILE A 304 5.81 -14.99 5.16
CA ILE A 304 6.44 -16.11 5.87
C ILE A 304 6.80 -17.24 4.91
N THR A 305 5.99 -17.49 3.88
CA THR A 305 6.33 -18.47 2.84
C THR A 305 7.64 -18.11 2.15
N ILE A 306 7.86 -16.84 1.86
CA ILE A 306 9.12 -16.34 1.28
C ILE A 306 10.26 -16.49 2.30
N GLU A 307 10.08 -16.04 3.54
CA GLU A 307 11.10 -16.17 4.61
C GLU A 307 11.53 -17.63 4.81
N LEU A 308 10.58 -18.57 4.82
CA LEU A 308 10.86 -20.00 4.93
C LEU A 308 11.63 -20.55 3.72
N LYS A 309 11.37 -20.06 2.49
CA LYS A 309 12.20 -20.40 1.32
C LYS A 309 13.63 -19.90 1.49
N VAL A 310 13.82 -18.66 1.95
CA VAL A 310 15.16 -18.09 2.17
C VAL A 310 15.89 -18.84 3.28
N LEU A 311 15.20 -19.17 4.38
CA LEU A 311 15.74 -19.99 5.48
C LEU A 311 16.24 -21.35 4.97
N LYS A 312 15.43 -22.03 4.14
CA LYS A 312 15.82 -23.30 3.52
C LYS A 312 17.09 -23.13 2.67
N ALA A 313 17.10 -22.17 1.77
CA ALA A 313 18.24 -21.93 0.88
C ALA A 313 19.52 -21.58 1.68
N LEU A 314 19.38 -20.80 2.76
CA LEU A 314 20.49 -20.48 3.66
C LEU A 314 21.06 -21.74 4.33
N ILE A 315 20.20 -22.60 4.86
CA ILE A 315 20.60 -23.82 5.58
C ILE A 315 21.17 -24.88 4.63
N GLU A 316 20.56 -25.07 3.46
CA GLU A 316 21.01 -26.04 2.45
C GLU A 316 22.24 -25.55 1.67
N GLY A 317 22.62 -24.28 1.81
CA GLY A 317 23.75 -23.68 1.12
C GLY A 317 23.50 -23.41 -0.37
N GLU A 318 22.25 -23.08 -0.71
CA GLU A 318 21.76 -22.89 -2.09
C GLU A 318 21.08 -21.51 -2.29
N PRO A 319 21.72 -20.39 -1.90
CA PRO A 319 21.12 -19.05 -1.98
C PRO A 319 20.71 -18.65 -3.41
N GLU A 320 21.36 -19.21 -4.44
CA GLU A 320 21.04 -18.98 -5.85
C GLU A 320 19.66 -19.51 -6.27
N LYS A 321 19.01 -20.33 -5.44
CA LYS A 321 17.64 -20.81 -5.69
C LYS A 321 16.56 -19.80 -5.33
N ILE A 322 16.90 -18.72 -4.64
CA ILE A 322 15.95 -17.65 -4.31
C ILE A 322 15.79 -16.73 -5.52
N SER A 323 14.54 -16.48 -5.90
CA SER A 323 14.26 -15.62 -7.05
C SER A 323 14.54 -14.16 -6.72
N LYS A 324 14.78 -13.34 -7.74
CA LYS A 324 14.90 -11.88 -7.56
C LYS A 324 13.60 -11.27 -7.00
N THR A 325 12.45 -11.82 -7.40
CA THR A 325 11.14 -11.39 -6.91
C THR A 325 10.99 -11.67 -5.42
N ASP A 326 11.38 -12.85 -4.95
CA ASP A 326 11.35 -13.19 -3.51
C ASP A 326 12.22 -12.20 -2.69
N TYR A 327 13.43 -11.87 -3.17
CA TYR A 327 14.29 -10.88 -2.51
C TYR A 327 13.69 -9.48 -2.49
N PHE A 328 13.11 -9.06 -3.61
CA PHE A 328 12.44 -7.76 -3.72
C PHE A 328 11.30 -7.63 -2.72
N MET A 329 10.43 -8.65 -2.63
CA MET A 329 9.33 -8.68 -1.67
C MET A 329 9.82 -8.67 -0.22
N LEU A 330 10.92 -9.37 0.08
CA LEU A 330 11.51 -9.35 1.42
C LEU A 330 12.09 -7.98 1.79
N ASP A 331 12.66 -7.26 0.82
CA ASP A 331 13.17 -5.91 1.01
C ASP A 331 12.03 -4.89 1.18
N GLU A 332 10.93 -5.01 0.42
CA GLU A 332 9.72 -4.21 0.64
C GLU A 332 9.14 -4.46 2.03
N TRP A 333 9.04 -5.72 2.45
CA TRP A 333 8.58 -6.08 3.79
C TRP A 333 9.50 -5.52 4.88
N HIS A 334 10.81 -5.56 4.67
CA HIS A 334 11.76 -4.94 5.58
C HIS A 334 11.50 -3.44 5.75
N LEU A 335 11.29 -2.71 4.64
CA LEU A 335 10.99 -1.28 4.69
C LEU A 335 9.68 -1.01 5.44
N GLU A 336 8.66 -1.82 5.22
CA GLU A 336 7.39 -1.72 5.93
C GLU A 336 7.56 -1.93 7.44
N ILE A 337 8.26 -2.99 7.87
CA ILE A 337 8.57 -3.21 9.30
C ILE A 337 9.35 -2.03 9.85
N HIS A 338 10.37 -1.56 9.13
CA HIS A 338 11.24 -0.49 9.59
C HIS A 338 10.48 0.84 9.77
N GLN A 339 9.48 1.12 8.94
CA GLN A 339 8.68 2.33 8.99
C GLN A 339 7.42 2.19 9.86
N ARG A 340 7.11 1.00 10.39
CA ARG A 340 5.92 0.78 11.22
C ARG A 340 5.99 1.58 12.52
N ARG A 341 4.90 2.26 12.85
CA ARG A 341 4.68 2.88 14.18
C ARG A 341 4.07 1.84 15.11
N GLY A 342 4.65 1.66 16.29
CA GLY A 342 4.18 0.64 17.22
C GLY A 342 4.54 -0.78 16.75
N LEU A 343 3.74 -1.76 17.21
CA LEU A 343 4.01 -3.20 17.06
C LEU A 343 3.56 -3.78 15.72
#